data_AF-A0A2I0VXI4-F1
#
_entry.id   AF-A0A2I0VXI4-F1
#
_cell.length_a   1.000
_cell.length_b   1.000
_cell.length_c   1.000
_cell.angle_alpha   90.00
_cell.angle_beta   90.00
_cell.angle_gamma   90.00
#
_symmetry.space_group_name_H-M   'P 1'
#
loop_
_entity.id
_entity.type
_entity.pdbx_description
1 polymer ?
#
loop_
_entity_poly.entity_id
_entity_poly.type
_entity_poly.pdbx_seq_one_letter_code
_entity_poly.pdbx_strand_id
1 'polypeptide(L)'
;MRILKWTPFFDIKEESPIVPIWISFSNLHIHFFNQKVLHALGLIFERPLQTDQATASRTRPFVARILVEVDISKKHPKEIWV
;
A
#
# COMPACT_ATOMS: atom_id res chain seq x y z
N MET A 1 13.33 -14.66 9.18
CA MET A 1 12.44 -15.19 8.12
C MET A 1 12.39 -14.14 7.02
N ARG A 2 12.69 -14.47 5.76
CA ARG A 2 12.67 -13.52 4.63
C ARG A 2 11.35 -13.69 3.88
N ILE A 3 10.64 -12.60 3.61
CA ILE A 3 9.42 -12.60 2.79
C ILE A 3 9.84 -12.14 1.40
N LEU A 4 9.80 -13.04 0.41
CA LEU A 4 10.16 -12.75 -0.96
C LEU A 4 8.95 -12.99 -1.88
N LYS A 5 8.80 -12.15 -2.89
CA LYS A 5 7.74 -12.28 -3.88
C LYS A 5 7.97 -13.50 -4.77
N TRP A 6 7.00 -14.40 -4.82
CA TRP A 6 7.05 -15.56 -5.73
C TRP A 6 6.84 -15.10 -7.18
N THR A 7 7.67 -15.63 -8.08
CA THR A 7 7.53 -15.48 -9.54
C THR A 7 7.97 -16.80 -10.21
N PRO A 8 7.60 -17.07 -11.48
CA PRO A 8 8.10 -18.24 -12.20
C PRO A 8 9.64 -18.29 -12.32
N PHE A 9 10.31 -17.14 -12.19
CA PHE A 9 11.76 -16.97 -12.26
C PHE A 9 12.36 -16.71 -10.88
N PHE A 10 11.69 -17.15 -9.82
CA PHE A 10 12.11 -16.91 -8.44
C PHE A 10 13.45 -17.59 -8.12
N ASP A 11 14.43 -16.79 -7.70
CA ASP A 11 15.68 -17.28 -7.10
C ASP A 11 15.75 -16.83 -5.64
N ILE A 12 16.05 -17.77 -4.74
CA ILE A 12 16.21 -17.51 -3.31
C ILE A 12 17.48 -16.73 -2.98
N LYS A 13 18.46 -16.77 -3.89
CA LYS A 13 19.72 -16.03 -3.79
C LYS A 13 19.54 -14.56 -4.16
N GLU A 14 18.57 -14.25 -5.02
CA GLU A 14 18.26 -12.88 -5.42
C GLU A 14 17.27 -12.23 -4.44
N GLU A 15 17.53 -10.96 -4.11
CA GLU A 15 16.64 -10.18 -3.27
C GLU A 15 15.73 -9.33 -4.16
N SER A 16 14.42 -9.63 -4.13
CA SER A 16 13.45 -8.78 -4.83
C SER A 16 13.26 -7.48 -4.06
N PRO A 17 13.44 -6.31 -4.69
CA PRO A 17 13.16 -5.04 -4.04
C PRO A 17 11.65 -4.75 -3.94
N ILE A 18 10.80 -5.63 -4.46
CA ILE A 18 9.34 -5.48 -4.44
C ILE A 18 8.79 -6.18 -3.21
N VAL A 19 8.16 -5.40 -2.32
CA VAL A 19 7.60 -5.90 -1.06
C VAL A 19 6.20 -5.36 -0.81
N PRO A 20 5.31 -6.12 -0.15
CA PRO A 20 4.02 -5.62 0.27
C PRO A 20 4.15 -4.77 1.54
N ILE A 21 3.73 -3.50 1.48
CA ILE A 21 3.80 -2.55 2.61
C ILE A 21 2.43 -1.93 2.87
N TRP A 22 2.08 -1.81 4.15
CA TRP A 22 0.91 -1.04 4.60
C TRP A 22 1.24 0.45 4.64
N ILE A 23 0.62 1.23 3.74
CA ILE A 23 0.70 2.68 3.72
C ILE A 23 -0.46 3.23 4.55
N SER A 24 -0.18 4.14 5.48
CA SER A 24 -1.17 4.80 6.31
C SER A 24 -1.36 6.24 5.87
N PHE A 25 -2.59 6.62 5.53
CA PHE A 25 -2.99 7.99 5.26
C PHE A 25 -3.61 8.58 6.52
N SER A 26 -2.77 9.24 7.32
CA SER A 26 -3.21 10.03 8.47
C SER A 26 -3.87 11.33 7.97
N ASN A 27 -4.95 11.77 8.62
CA ASN A 27 -5.69 13.01 8.28
C ASN A 27 -6.43 13.00 6.94
N LEU A 28 -6.61 11.84 6.31
CA LEU A 28 -7.51 11.74 5.17
C LEU A 28 -8.97 11.87 5.65
N HIS A 29 -9.77 12.72 5.03
CA HIS A 29 -11.18 12.84 5.40
C HIS A 29 -11.94 11.53 5.14
N ILE A 30 -12.86 11.16 6.02
CA ILE A 30 -13.62 9.89 5.94
C ILE A 30 -14.38 9.72 4.62
N HIS A 31 -14.75 10.81 3.96
CA HIS A 31 -15.40 10.78 2.64
C HIS A 31 -14.50 10.16 1.55
N PHE A 32 -13.19 10.18 1.73
CA PHE A 32 -12.22 9.55 0.84
C PHE A 32 -11.90 8.09 1.22
N PHE A 33 -12.52 7.51 2.27
CA PHE A 33 -12.37 6.10 2.66
C PHE A 33 -13.19 5.18 1.73
N ASN A 34 -13.17 5.48 0.44
CA ASN A 34 -13.74 4.66 -0.60
C ASN A 34 -12.62 3.81 -1.20
N GLN A 35 -12.85 2.51 -1.36
CA GLN A 35 -11.86 1.59 -1.91
C GLN A 35 -11.30 2.06 -3.27
N LYS A 36 -12.14 2.61 -4.16
CA LYS A 36 -11.68 3.13 -5.46
C LYS A 36 -10.73 4.31 -5.29
N VAL A 37 -11.04 5.23 -4.38
CA VAL A 37 -10.21 6.40 -4.09
C VAL A 37 -8.89 5.96 -3.46
N LEU A 38 -8.94 5.09 -2.45
CA LEU A 38 -7.74 4.57 -1.78
C LEU A 38 -6.86 3.78 -2.74
N HIS A 39 -7.44 2.98 -3.64
CA HIS A 39 -6.67 2.32 -4.70
C HIS A 39 -6.06 3.34 -5.66
N ALA A 40 -6.78 4.40 -6.05
CA ALA A 40 -6.21 5.47 -6.88
C ALA A 40 -5.02 6.16 -6.19
N LEU A 41 -5.10 6.43 -4.88
CA LEU A 41 -3.96 6.92 -4.09
C LEU A 41 -2.81 5.90 -4.02
N GLY A 42 -3.14 4.61 -3.88
CA GLY A 42 -2.14 3.54 -3.87
C GLY A 42 -1.38 3.38 -5.20
N LEU A 43 -1.99 3.72 -6.33
CA LEU A 43 -1.33 3.71 -7.65
C LEU A 43 -0.17 4.71 -7.75
N ILE A 44 -0.14 5.75 -6.90
CA ILE A 44 0.99 6.69 -6.82
C ILE A 44 2.27 5.96 -6.36
N PHE A 45 2.11 4.92 -5.56
CA PHE A 45 3.22 4.16 -4.99
C PHE A 45 3.60 2.92 -5.80
N GLU A 46 2.62 2.28 -6.47
CA GLU A 46 2.77 1.29 -7.56
C GLU A 46 1.48 0.46 -7.67
N ARG A 47 1.39 -0.68 -6.98
CA ARG A 47 0.29 -1.64 -7.15
C ARG A 47 -0.50 -1.82 -5.85
N PRO A 48 -1.67 -1.17 -5.71
CA PRO A 48 -2.55 -1.40 -4.57
C PRO A 48 -3.11 -2.83 -4.62
N LEU A 49 -3.07 -3.51 -3.47
CA LEU A 49 -3.60 -4.86 -3.28
C LEU A 49 -4.94 -4.86 -2.57
N GLN A 50 -5.01 -4.22 -1.40
CA GLN A 50 -6.21 -4.27 -0.54
C GLN A 50 -6.20 -3.17 0.52
N THR A 51 -7.37 -2.80 1.02
CA THR A 51 -7.54 -1.97 2.23
C THR A 51 -7.63 -2.84 3.47
N ASP A 52 -7.22 -2.33 4.64
CA ASP A 52 -7.41 -3.08 5.87
C ASP A 52 -8.88 -3.13 6.31
N GLN A 53 -9.22 -4.07 7.20
CA GLN A 53 -10.59 -4.25 7.66
C GLN A 53 -11.13 -3.01 8.38
N ALA A 54 -10.28 -2.29 9.11
CA ALA A 54 -10.68 -1.09 9.85
C ALA A 54 -11.07 0.06 8.92
N THR A 55 -10.36 0.22 7.80
CA THR A 55 -10.67 1.20 6.75
C THR A 55 -11.92 0.79 5.99
N ALA A 56 -12.04 -0.49 5.62
CA ALA A 56 -13.22 -1.01 4.89
C ALA A 56 -14.51 -0.90 5.73
N SER A 57 -14.44 -1.22 7.02
CA SER A 57 -15.56 -1.10 7.98
C SER A 57 -15.73 0.30 8.56
N ARG A 58 -14.83 1.24 8.26
CA ARG A 58 -14.81 2.62 8.77
C ARG A 58 -14.84 2.72 10.31
N THR A 59 -14.31 1.72 10.99
CA THR A 59 -14.24 1.64 12.46
C THR A 59 -13.12 2.51 13.03
N ARG A 60 -12.12 2.86 12.22
CA ARG A 60 -11.02 3.76 12.58
C ARG A 60 -10.97 4.98 11.63
N PRO A 61 -11.78 6.03 11.87
CA PRO A 61 -11.95 7.12 10.91
C PRO A 61 -10.74 8.07 10.80
N PHE A 62 -9.77 7.97 11.72
CA PHE A 62 -8.60 8.85 11.75
C PHE A 62 -7.46 8.43 10.80
N VAL A 63 -7.46 7.17 10.36
CA VAL A 63 -6.37 6.61 9.55
C VAL A 63 -6.95 5.62 8.54
N ALA A 64 -6.74 5.89 7.25
CA ALA A 64 -6.99 4.90 6.21
C ALA A 64 -5.69 4.13 5.93
N ARG A 65 -5.78 2.82 5.69
CA ARG A 65 -4.64 1.98 5.32
C ARG A 65 -4.90 1.20 4.05
N ILE A 66 -3.87 1.15 3.20
CA ILE A 66 -3.85 0.33 1.99
C ILE A 66 -2.54 -0.47 1.94
N LEU A 67 -2.65 -1.73 1.56
CA LEU A 67 -1.54 -2.61 1.25
C LEU A 67 -1.16 -2.39 -0.21
N VAL A 68 0.11 -2.09 -0.46
CA VAL A 68 0.64 -1.82 -1.80
C VAL A 68 1.88 -2.69 -2.00
N GLU A 69 2.02 -3.32 -3.18
CA GLU A 69 3.34 -3.83 -3.60
C GLU A 69 4.17 -2.64 -4.07
N VAL A 70 5.31 -2.43 -3.42
CA VAL A 70 6.17 -1.27 -3.63
C VAL A 70 7.60 -1.73 -3.85
N ASP A 71 8.24 -1.19 -4.87
CA ASP A 71 9.68 -1.25 -5.08
C ASP A 71 10.40 -0.30 -4.11
N ILE A 72 11.03 -0.85 -3.07
CA ILE A 72 11.75 -0.06 -2.06
C ILE A 72 13.07 0.53 -2.56
N SER A 73 13.54 0.13 -3.74
CA SER A 73 14.72 0.75 -4.35
C SER A 73 14.42 2.14 -4.93
N LYS A 74 13.14 2.46 -5.16
CA LYS A 74 12.69 3.75 -5.70
C LYS A 74 12.38 4.75 -4.58
N LYS A 75 12.46 6.03 -4.92
CA LYS A 75 12.01 7.12 -4.05
C LYS A 75 10.50 7.29 -4.15
N HIS A 76 9.83 7.25 -3.02
CA HIS A 76 8.38 7.45 -2.90
C HIS A 76 8.05 8.80 -2.26
N PRO A 77 6.92 9.42 -2.61
CA PRO A 77 6.48 10.66 -1.97
C PRO A 77 6.15 10.41 -0.50
N LYS A 78 6.51 11.36 0.37
CA LYS A 78 6.15 11.33 1.80
C LYS A 78 4.77 11.91 2.08
N GLU A 79 4.29 12.77 1.19
CA GLU A 79 3.04 13.50 1.31
C GLU A 79 2.34 13.55 -0.05
N ILE A 80 1.01 13.51 -0.03
CA ILE A 80 0.15 13.59 -1.20
C ILE A 80 -0.93 14.63 -0.88
N TRP A 81 -1.17 15.54 -1.83
CA TRP A 81 -2.20 16.57 -1.72
C TRP A 81 -3.40 16.14 -2.57
N VAL A 82 -4.60 16.14 -1.97
CA VAL A 82 -5.87 15.66 -2.57
C VAL A 82 -6.91 16.77 -2.49
#